data_AF-A0A368LCF6-F1
#
_entry.id   AF-A0A368LCF6-F1
#
_cell.length_a   1.000
_cell.length_b   1.000
_cell.length_c   1.000
_cell.angle_alpha   90.00
_cell.angle_beta   90.00
_cell.angle_gamma   90.00
#
_symmetry.space_group_name_H-M   'P 1'
#
loop_
_entity.id
_entity.type
_entity.pdbx_description
1 polymer ?
#
loop_
_entity_poly.entity_id
_entity_poly.type
_entity_poly.pdbx_seq_one_letter_code
_entity_poly.pdbx_strand_id
1 'polypeptide(L)' 'MTSENSTGRVTGAKAVVKDAQDPSRRPDVLFRVRRAPGQEANPWWNICAFVIFCGGVLGVLSLLP' A
#
# COMPACT_ATOMS: atom_id res chain seq x y z
N MET A 1 7.04 38.85 -44.12
CA MET A 1 6.61 39.22 -42.75
C MET A 1 5.62 38.14 -42.34
N THR A 2 5.84 37.22 -41.41
CA THR A 2 6.83 37.02 -40.35
C THR A 2 6.79 35.52 -40.00
N SER A 3 7.95 34.89 -39.77
CA SER A 3 8.01 33.55 -39.17
C SER A 3 7.46 33.58 -37.76
N GLU A 4 6.35 32.89 -37.51
CA GLU A 4 5.90 32.60 -36.15
C GLU A 4 6.59 31.33 -35.64
N ASN A 5 7.76 31.56 -35.04
CA ASN A 5 8.48 30.57 -34.27
C ASN A 5 7.66 30.22 -33.01
N SER A 6 6.84 29.17 -33.11
CA SER A 6 6.16 28.58 -31.95
C SER A 6 7.17 27.76 -31.14
N THR A 7 8.08 28.45 -30.46
CA THR A 7 8.81 27.89 -29.31
C THR A 7 7.84 27.83 -28.13
N GLY A 8 6.82 26.99 -28.26
CA GLY A 8 5.91 26.63 -27.18
C GLY A 8 6.70 25.82 -26.16
N ARG A 9 7.19 26.51 -25.13
CA ARG A 9 7.77 26.00 -23.88
C ARG A 9 7.83 24.48 -23.85
N VAL A 10 8.99 23.91 -24.18
CA VAL A 10 9.31 22.51 -23.86
C VAL A 10 9.45 22.44 -22.34
N THR A 11 8.30 22.48 -21.68
CA THR A 11 8.18 22.34 -20.23
C THR A 11 8.67 20.95 -19.85
N GLY A 12 9.40 20.84 -18.73
CA GLY A 12 9.85 19.57 -18.18
C GLY A 12 8.72 18.56 -17.99
N ALA A 13 7.45 19.01 -17.94
CA ALA A 13 6.26 18.16 -18.00
C ALA A 13 6.19 17.26 -19.25
N LYS A 14 6.68 17.72 -20.41
CA LYS A 14 6.76 16.88 -21.63
C LYS A 14 7.96 15.95 -21.62
N ALA A 15 9.05 16.32 -20.95
CA ALA A 15 10.22 15.46 -20.78
C ALA A 15 9.91 14.28 -19.84
N VAL A 16 9.20 14.53 -18.73
CA VAL A 16 8.70 13.45 -17.86
C VAL A 16 7.64 12.57 -18.51
N VAL A 17 6.91 13.05 -19.53
CA VAL A 17 5.99 12.23 -20.34
C VAL A 17 6.75 11.40 -21.39
N LYS A 18 7.88 11.89 -21.90
CA LYS A 18 8.77 11.11 -22.79
C LYS A 18 9.54 10.01 -22.05
N ASP A 19 9.97 10.29 -20.82
CA ASP A 19 10.55 9.32 -19.88
C ASP A 19 9.51 8.69 -18.95
N ALA A 20 8.21 8.94 -19.18
CA ALA A 20 7.15 8.26 -18.45
C ALA A 20 7.14 6.81 -18.93
N GLN A 21 7.93 5.98 -18.26
CA GLN A 21 7.67 4.56 -18.17
C GLN A 21 6.18 4.44 -17.86
N ASP A 22 5.42 3.90 -18.82
CA ASP A 22 3.97 3.75 -18.72
C ASP A 22 3.63 3.26 -17.31
N PRO A 23 2.81 3.98 -16.53
CA PRO A 23 2.45 3.58 -15.18
C PRO A 23 1.96 2.13 -15.11
N SER A 24 1.39 1.62 -16.20
CA SER A 24 0.91 0.25 -16.36
C SER A 24 2.04 -0.78 -16.57
N ARG A 25 3.24 -0.34 -16.98
CA ARG A 25 4.46 -1.18 -17.12
C ARG A 25 5.26 -1.31 -15.82
N ARG A 26 4.79 -0.69 -14.74
CA ARG A 26 5.40 -0.82 -13.42
C ARG A 26 5.21 -2.27 -12.93
N PRO A 27 6.29 -3.00 -12.61
CA PRO A 27 6.19 -4.40 -12.19
C PRO A 27 5.36 -4.57 -10.91
N ASP A 28 5.42 -3.59 -10.01
CA ASP A 28 4.54 -3.50 -8.84
C ASP A 28 3.06 -3.36 -9.21
N VAL A 29 2.70 -2.66 -10.28
CA VAL A 29 1.30 -2.49 -10.73
C VAL A 29 0.74 -3.78 -11.33
N LEU A 30 1.55 -4.53 -12.09
CA LEU A 30 1.13 -5.80 -12.69
C LEU A 30 0.80 -6.87 -11.65
N PHE A 31 1.49 -6.84 -10.50
CA PHE A 31 1.33 -7.84 -9.45
C PHE A 31 0.66 -7.32 -8.17
N ARG A 32 0.33 -6.02 -8.08
CA ARG A 32 -0.42 -5.49 -6.94
C ARG A 32 -1.86 -5.99 -6.98
N VAL A 33 -2.07 -7.10 -6.30
CA VAL A 33 -3.40 -7.62 -5.99
C VAL A 33 -4.11 -6.58 -5.13
N ARG A 34 -5.11 -5.89 -5.72
CA ARG A 34 -6.03 -5.06 -4.95
C ARG A 34 -6.91 -6.01 -4.16
N ARG A 35 -6.74 -6.05 -2.84
CA ARG A 35 -7.71 -6.71 -1.97
C ARG A 35 -9.05 -5.98 -2.12
N ALA A 36 -10.12 -6.75 -2.26
CA ALA A 36 -11.46 -6.17 -2.30
C ALA A 36 -11.72 -5.37 -1.01
N PRO A 37 -12.48 -4.26 -1.08
CA PRO A 37 -12.94 -3.60 0.13
C PRO A 37 -13.64 -4.62 1.04
N GLY A 38 -13.30 -4.63 2.33
CA GLY A 38 -13.78 -5.63 3.31
C GLY A 38 -12.90 -6.88 3.49
N GLN A 39 -11.79 -7.03 2.74
CA GLN A 39 -10.76 -8.06 2.96
C GLN A 39 -9.69 -7.62 3.98
N GLU A 40 -10.14 -6.94 5.03
CA GLU A 40 -9.31 -6.54 6.16
C GLU A 40 -9.23 -7.68 7.16
N ALA A 41 -8.06 -7.85 7.79
CA ALA A 41 -7.94 -8.85 8.85
C ALA A 41 -8.82 -8.43 10.05
N ASN A 42 -9.63 -9.34 10.57
CA ASN A 42 -10.46 -9.07 11.74
C ASN A 42 -9.57 -8.86 12.99
N PRO A 43 -9.53 -7.66 13.59
CA PRO A 43 -8.66 -7.37 14.72
C PRO A 43 -9.06 -8.13 16.00
N TRP A 44 -10.33 -8.54 16.13
CA TRP A 44 -10.83 -9.25 17.30
C TRP A 44 -10.16 -10.60 17.51
N TRP A 45 -9.68 -11.25 16.45
CA TRP A 45 -8.95 -12.51 16.59
C TRP A 45 -7.65 -12.33 17.38
N ASN A 46 -6.90 -11.26 17.10
CA ASN A 46 -5.65 -10.96 17.81
C ASN A 46 -5.92 -10.57 19.27
N ILE A 47 -7.00 -9.80 19.52
CA ILE A 47 -7.40 -9.41 20.87
C ILE A 47 -7.79 -10.63 21.70
N CYS A 48 -8.63 -11.52 21.16
CA CYS A 48 -9.03 -12.75 21.85
C CYS A 48 -7.86 -13.67 22.12
N ALA A 49 -6.94 -13.83 21.15
CA ALA A 49 -5.74 -14.64 21.34
C ALA A 49 -4.87 -14.11 22.49
N PHE A 50 -4.69 -12.79 22.56
CA PHE A 50 -3.95 -12.15 23.65
C PHE A 50 -4.62 -12.39 25.01
N VAL A 51 -5.93 -12.14 25.11
CA VAL A 51 -6.68 -12.31 26.37
C VAL A 51 -6.64 -13.76 26.85
N ILE A 52 -6.82 -14.74 25.95
CA ILE A 52 -6.73 -16.18 26.28
C ILE A 52 -5.33 -16.53 26.77
N PHE A 53 -4.28 -16.06 26.10
CA PHE A 53 -2.91 -16.35 26.50
C PHE A 53 -2.58 -15.76 27.87
N CYS A 54 -2.90 -14.49 28.11
CA CYS A 54 -2.72 -13.85 29.41
C CYS A 54 -3.53 -14.56 30.50
N GLY A 55 -4.80 -14.86 30.25
CA GLY A 55 -5.64 -15.61 31.18
C GLY A 55 -5.08 -17.00 31.47
N GLY A 56 -4.53 -17.69 30.47
CA GLY A 56 -3.87 -18.98 30.62
C GLY A 56 -2.63 -18.89 31.52
N VAL A 57 -1.74 -17.92 31.29
CA VAL A 57 -0.55 -17.72 32.14
C VAL A 57 -0.96 -17.42 33.58
N LEU A 58 -1.89 -16.48 33.78
CA LEU A 58 -2.39 -16.15 35.12
C LEU A 58 -3.06 -17.35 35.78
N GLY A 59 -3.85 -18.12 35.04
CA GLY A 59 -4.50 -19.33 35.53
C GLY A 59 -3.48 -20.38 35.98
N VAL A 60 -2.45 -20.64 35.17
CA VAL A 60 -1.35 -21.55 35.54
C VAL A 60 -0.63 -21.07 36.79
N LEU A 61 -0.25 -19.80 36.86
CA LEU A 61 0.42 -19.23 38.03
C LEU A 61 -0.46 -19.26 39.29
N SER A 62 -1.79 -19.14 39.13
CA SER A 62 -2.74 -19.18 40.25
C SER A 62 -3.02 -20.59 40.78
N LEU A 63 -2.71 -21.62 39.99
CA LEU A 63 -2.85 -23.03 40.37
C LEU A 63 -1.60 -23.59 41.04
N LEU A 64 -0.48 -22.84 41.01
CA LEU A 64 0.72 -23.17 41.75
C LEU A 64 0.59 -22.60 43.18
N PRO A 65 0.74 -23.44 44.23
CA PRO A 65 0.65 -23.01 45.62
C PRO A 65 1.81 -22.12 46.07
#